data_AF-A0A7S0NYD6-F1
#
_entry.id   AF-A0A7S0NYD6-F1
#
_cell.length_a   1.000
_cell.length_b   1.000
_cell.length_c   1.000
_cell.angle_alpha   90.00
_cell.angle_beta   90.00
_cell.angle_gamma   90.00
#
_symmetry.space_group_name_H-M   'P 1'
#
loop_
_entity.id
_entity.type
_entity.pdbx_description
1 polymer ?
#
loop_
_entity_poly.entity_id
_entity_poly.type
_entity_poly.pdbx_seq_one_letter_code
_entity_poly.pdbx_strand_id
1 'polypeptide(L)'
;VGGTCASFGFVGFFTVHWPSMLLLIPSERTAQYAGIFLFVNELTGFVEPLIYAGVVQATNDPRLAFLTMLPWAILGTILIMWVDFEKGKRTAEGRGPAMPTETCTM
;
A
#
# COMPACT_ATOMS: atom_id res chain seq x y z
N VAL A 1 1.95 -26.97 -0.23
CA VAL A 1 0.60 -26.56 0.23
C VAL A 1 0.64 -25.21 0.96
N GLY A 2 1.47 -25.01 1.99
CA GLY A 2 1.55 -23.71 2.69
C GLY A 2 1.99 -22.51 1.82
N GLY A 3 2.93 -22.71 0.90
CA GLY A 3 3.40 -21.64 -0.01
C GLY A 3 2.31 -21.12 -0.96
N THR A 4 1.41 -21.98 -1.41
CA THR A 4 0.35 -21.61 -2.37
C THR A 4 -0.69 -20.70 -1.72
N CYS A 5 -1.06 -20.96 -0.46
CA CYS A 5 -1.97 -20.10 0.31
C CYS A 5 -1.38 -18.70 0.55
N ALA A 6 -0.08 -18.61 0.83
CA ALA A 6 0.62 -17.34 0.97
C ALA A 6 0.66 -16.56 -0.35
N SER A 7 0.84 -17.23 -1.50
CA SER A 7 0.80 -16.60 -2.82
C SER A 7 -0.57 -16.00 -3.16
N PHE A 8 -1.67 -16.71 -2.84
CA PHE A 8 -3.02 -16.18 -3.07
C PHE A 8 -3.31 -14.96 -2.19
N GLY A 9 -2.85 -14.95 -0.93
CA GLY A 9 -2.98 -13.79 -0.04
C GLY A 9 -2.17 -12.59 -0.54
N PHE A 10 -0.94 -12.83 -0.99
CA PHE A 10 -0.05 -11.78 -1.51
C PHE A 10 -0.55 -11.18 -2.83
N VAL A 11 -1.08 -12.01 -3.73
CA VAL A 11 -1.73 -11.53 -4.97
C VAL A 11 -3.02 -10.78 -4.68
N GLY A 12 -3.80 -11.23 -3.69
CA GLY A 12 -4.98 -10.53 -3.20
C GLY A 12 -4.64 -9.13 -2.68
N PHE A 13 -3.55 -8.98 -1.94
CA PHE A 13 -3.05 -7.69 -1.46
C PHE A 13 -2.77 -6.72 -2.62
N PHE A 14 -1.99 -7.13 -3.62
CA PHE A 14 -1.69 -6.28 -4.78
C PHE A 14 -2.94 -5.92 -5.61
N THR A 15 -3.90 -6.85 -5.72
CA THR A 15 -5.11 -6.65 -6.51
C THR A 15 -6.12 -5.74 -5.80
N VAL A 16 -6.21 -5.78 -4.47
CA VAL A 16 -7.12 -4.93 -3.67
C VAL A 16 -6.52 -3.55 -3.42
N HIS A 17 -5.20 -3.46 -3.32
CA HIS A 17 -4.47 -2.26 -2.98
C HIS A 17 -4.73 -1.10 -3.97
N TRP A 18 -4.57 -1.33 -5.27
CA TRP A 18 -4.77 -0.28 -6.28
C TRP A 18 -6.21 0.25 -6.42
N PRO A 19 -7.26 -0.60 -6.53
CA PRO A 19 -8.63 -0.11 -6.65
C PRO A 19 -9.15 0.55 -5.36
N SER A 20 -8.70 0.11 -4.19
CA SER A 20 -9.10 0.75 -2.92
C SER A 20 -8.55 2.18 -2.77
N MET A 21 -7.35 2.45 -3.30
CA MET A 21 -6.79 3.80 -3.38
C MET A 21 -7.59 4.70 -4.33
N LEU A 22 -7.99 4.19 -5.50
CA LEU A 22 -8.78 4.95 -6.48
C LEU A 22 -10.15 5.38 -5.93
N LEU A 23 -10.75 4.59 -5.04
CA LEU A 23 -12.02 4.94 -4.40
C LEU A 23 -11.88 6.06 -3.35
N LEU A 24 -10.67 6.32 -2.87
CA LEU A 24 -10.39 7.36 -1.86
C LEU A 24 -10.03 8.72 -2.47
N ILE A 25 -9.77 8.79 -3.78
CA ILE A 25 -9.23 9.98 -4.44
C ILE A 25 -10.33 10.69 -5.25
N PRO A 26 -10.53 12.01 -5.10
CA PRO A 26 -11.46 12.76 -5.93
C PRO A 26 -11.02 12.77 -7.41
N SER A 27 -11.97 12.55 -8.32
CA SER A 27 -11.73 12.31 -9.75
C SER A 27 -10.99 13.45 -10.47
N GLU A 28 -11.08 14.68 -9.95
CA GLU A 28 -10.47 15.88 -10.54
C GLU A 28 -8.96 15.99 -10.26
N ARG A 29 -8.44 15.26 -9.27
CA ARG A 29 -7.03 15.30 -8.86
C ARG A 29 -6.36 13.93 -8.85
N THR A 30 -6.99 12.92 -9.45
CA THR A 30 -6.50 11.53 -9.46
C THR A 30 -5.05 11.41 -9.91
N ALA A 31 -4.62 12.16 -10.93
CA ALA A 31 -3.26 12.11 -11.44
C ALA A 31 -2.20 12.61 -10.43
N GLN A 32 -2.49 13.66 -9.65
CA GLN A 32 -1.55 14.19 -8.66
C GLN A 32 -1.37 13.23 -7.49
N TYR A 33 -2.47 12.71 -6.94
CA TYR A 33 -2.43 11.77 -5.82
C TYR A 33 -1.87 10.41 -6.22
N ALA A 34 -2.22 9.90 -7.41
CA ALA A 34 -1.65 8.66 -7.93
C ALA A 34 -0.14 8.80 -8.18
N GLY A 35 0.33 9.96 -8.68
CA GLY A 35 1.77 10.21 -8.88
C GLY A 35 2.57 10.20 -7.57
N ILE A 36 2.07 10.86 -6.52
CA ILE A 36 2.70 10.83 -5.18
C ILE A 36 2.70 9.41 -4.62
N PHE A 37 1.58 8.70 -4.77
CA PHE A 37 1.47 7.33 -4.29
C PHE A 37 2.45 6.38 -4.98
N LEU A 38 2.57 6.46 -6.32
CA LEU A 38 3.53 5.68 -7.08
C LEU A 38 4.97 6.03 -6.69
N PHE A 39 5.28 7.31 -6.48
CA PHE A 39 6.61 7.72 -6.02
C PHE A 39 6.97 7.11 -4.66
N VAL A 40 6.05 7.14 -3.70
CA VAL A 40 6.26 6.52 -2.38
C VAL A 40 6.37 4.99 -2.51
N ASN A 41 5.59 4.38 -3.41
CA ASN A 41 5.66 2.95 -3.68
C ASN A 41 7.03 2.55 -4.23
N GLU A 42 7.57 3.28 -5.20
CA GLU A 42 8.91 3.05 -5.75
C GLU A 42 10.00 3.20 -4.67
N LEU A 43 9.91 4.21 -3.81
CA LEU A 43 10.82 4.37 -2.68
C LEU A 43 10.80 3.16 -1.73
N THR A 44 9.60 2.62 -1.48
CA THR A 44 9.42 1.43 -0.63
C THR A 44 9.91 0.18 -1.34
N GLY A 45 9.76 0.10 -2.67
CA GLY A 45 10.26 -0.99 -3.51
C GLY A 45 11.78 -1.14 -3.50
N PHE A 46 12.53 -0.11 -3.13
CA PHE A 46 13.99 -0.22 -2.89
C PHE A 46 14.35 -0.85 -1.55
N VAL A 47 13.47 -0.77 -0.55
CA VAL A 47 13.75 -1.24 0.81
C VAL A 47 13.67 -2.76 0.90
N GLU A 48 12.72 -3.37 0.20
CA GLU A 48 12.51 -4.83 0.23
C GLU A 48 13.72 -5.64 -0.29
N PRO A 49 14.32 -5.34 -1.47
CA PRO A 49 15.52 -6.01 -1.94
C PRO A 49 16.73 -5.81 -1.02
N LEU A 50 16.82 -4.66 -0.35
CA LEU A 50 17.92 -4.37 0.55
C LEU A 50 17.86 -5.26 1.80
N ILE A 51 16.67 -5.43 2.37
CA ILE A 51 16.43 -6.33 3.50
C ILE A 51 16.71 -7.78 3.07
N TYR A 52 16.20 -8.20 1.91
CA TYR A 52 16.46 -9.54 1.37
C TYR A 52 17.96 -9.80 1.21
N ALA A 53 18.69 -8.88 0.57
CA ALA A 53 20.13 -9.00 0.36
C ALA A 53 20.91 -9.07 1.68
N GLY A 54 20.54 -8.26 2.68
CA GLY A 54 21.16 -8.29 4.01
C GLY A 54 20.98 -9.63 4.71
N VAL A 55 19.78 -10.23 4.63
CA VAL A 55 19.49 -11.53 5.25
C VAL A 55 20.17 -12.68 4.52
N VAL A 56 20.23 -12.65 3.18
CA VAL A 56 20.99 -13.65 2.40
C VAL A 56 22.48 -13.57 2.72
N GLN A 57 23.07 -12.39 2.81
CA GLN A 57 24.50 -12.23 3.12
C GLN A 57 24.83 -12.72 4.54
N ALA A 58 23.96 -12.45 5.52
CA ALA A 58 24.17 -12.87 6.90
C ALA A 58 24.00 -14.39 7.10
N THR A 59 23.07 -15.01 6.38
CA THR A 59 22.64 -16.39 6.67
C THR A 59 23.12 -17.41 5.63
N ASN A 60 23.53 -16.96 4.44
CA ASN A 60 23.82 -17.78 3.25
C ASN A 60 22.68 -18.74 2.84
N ASP A 61 21.49 -18.63 3.45
CA ASP A 61 20.32 -19.43 3.13
C ASP A 61 19.23 -18.55 2.51
N PRO A 62 18.95 -18.68 1.20
CA PRO A 62 17.91 -17.92 0.52
C PRO A 62 16.50 -18.26 1.04
N ARG A 63 16.29 -19.44 1.66
CA ARG A 63 14.97 -19.81 2.20
C ARG A 63 14.58 -18.94 3.38
N LEU A 64 15.56 -18.58 4.22
CA LEU A 64 15.34 -17.68 5.35
C LEU A 64 15.12 -16.24 4.91
N ALA A 65 15.73 -15.83 3.80
CA ALA A 65 15.46 -14.53 3.21
C ALA A 65 14.03 -14.41 2.66
N PHE A 66 13.48 -15.47 2.04
CA PHE A 66 12.07 -15.47 1.62
C PHE A 66 11.07 -15.38 2.79
N LEU A 67 11.42 -15.93 3.96
CA LEU A 67 10.59 -15.82 5.17
C LEU A 67 10.42 -14.38 5.68
N THR A 68 11.29 -13.45 5.28
CA THR A 68 11.18 -12.03 5.66
C THR A 68 9.97 -11.30 5.04
N MET A 69 9.42 -11.82 3.95
CA MET A 69 8.20 -11.26 3.35
C MET A 69 6.93 -11.51 4.19
N LEU A 70 6.90 -12.60 4.97
CA LEU A 70 5.74 -12.96 5.81
C LEU A 70 5.37 -11.89 6.84
N PRO A 71 6.29 -11.39 7.69
CA PRO A 71 5.95 -10.33 8.65
C PRO A 71 5.51 -9.04 7.96
N TRP A 72 6.07 -8.72 6.79
CA TRP A 72 5.65 -7.56 5.99
C TRP A 72 4.23 -7.70 5.46
N ALA A 73 3.88 -8.88 4.95
CA ALA A 73 2.53 -9.18 4.49
C ALA A 73 1.49 -9.13 5.63
N ILE A 74 1.85 -9.63 6.82
CA ILE A 74 0.99 -9.56 8.01
C ILE A 74 0.78 -8.11 8.45
N LEU A 75 1.85 -7.32 8.52
CA LEU A 75 1.77 -5.89 8.85
C LEU A 75 0.87 -5.12 7.87
N GLY A 76 1.06 -5.34 6.56
CA GLY A 76 0.22 -4.72 5.52
C GLY A 76 -1.25 -5.10 5.66
N THR A 77 -1.53 -6.37 5.97
CA THR A 77 -2.90 -6.86 6.18
C THR A 77 -3.55 -6.19 7.39
N ILE A 78 -2.85 -6.11 8.53
CA ILE A 78 -3.36 -5.46 9.74
C ILE A 78 -3.65 -3.98 9.48
N LEU A 79 -2.77 -3.30 8.76
CA LEU A 79 -2.91 -1.88 8.47
C LEU A 79 -4.12 -1.61 7.59
N ILE A 80 -4.39 -2.46 6.60
CA ILE A 80 -5.60 -2.39 5.76
C ILE A 80 -6.88 -2.64 6.58
N MET A 81 -6.87 -3.56 7.54
CA MET A 81 -8.05 -3.81 8.40
C MET A 81 -8.44 -2.59 9.25
N TRP A 82 -7.52 -1.66 9.49
CA TRP A 82 -7.79 -0.41 10.20
C TRP A 82 -8.20 0.75 9.29
N VAL A 83 -8.19 0.58 7.97
CA VAL A 83 -8.62 1.62 7.03
C VAL A 83 -10.13 1.57 6.84
N ASP A 84 -10.81 2.66 7.21
CA ASP A 84 -12.23 2.89 6.94
C ASP A 84 -12.42 3.45 5.52
N PHE A 85 -12.67 2.56 4.57
CA PHE A 85 -12.92 2.91 3.16
C PHE A 85 -14.24 3.66 2.96
N GLU A 86 -15.23 3.45 3.83
CA GLU A 86 -16.56 4.07 3.73
C GLU A 86 -16.47 5.59 4.02
N LYS A 87 -15.67 5.95 5.04
CA LYS A 87 -15.36 7.35 5.36
C LYS A 87 -14.52 8.02 4.27
N GLY A 88 -13.58 7.29 3.69
CA GLY A 88 -12.75 7.77 2.57
C GLY A 88 -13.58 8.12 1.33
N LYS A 89 -14.47 7.23 0.93
CA LYS A 89 -15.37 7.43 -0.22
C LYS A 89 -16.31 8.63 -0.03
N ARG A 90 -16.89 8.81 1.16
CA ARG A 90 -17.77 9.97 1.47
C ARG A 90 -17.03 11.30 1.38
N THR A 91 -15.74 11.31 1.72
CA THR A 91 -14.88 12.50 1.62
C THR A 91 -14.50 12.78 0.16
N ALA A 92 -14.21 11.74 -0.62
CA ALA A 92 -13.89 11.84 -2.05
C ALA A 92 -15.09 12.28 -2.91
N GLU A 93 -16.32 11.85 -2.57
CA GLU A 93 -17.58 12.26 -3.23
C GLU A 93 -18.06 13.67 -2.84
N GLY A 94 -17.33 14.40 -1.98
CA GLY A 94 -17.74 15.73 -1.52
C GLY A 94 -18.97 15.73 -0.59
N ARG A 95 -19.31 14.58 0.02
CA ARG A 95 -20.41 14.42 0.99
C ARG A 95 -19.95 14.40 2.46
N GLY A 96 -18.65 14.57 2.71
CA GLY A 96 -18.06 14.84 4.04
C GLY A 96 -17.88 16.34 4.27
N PRO A 97 -17.65 16.80 5.53
CA PRO A 97 -17.56 18.23 5.84
C PRO A 97 -16.58 18.90 4.89
N ALA A 98 -17.06 19.96 4.23
CA ALA A 98 -16.31 20.71 3.23
C ALA A 98 -14.89 20.98 3.73
N MET A 99 -13.89 20.54 2.96
CA MET A 99 -12.54 21.08 3.09
C MET A 99 -12.67 22.59 2.98
N PRO A 100 -12.18 23.38 3.96
CA PRO A 100 -12.20 24.82 3.86
C PRO A 100 -11.49 25.21 2.58
N THR A 101 -12.22 25.87 1.69
CA THR A 101 -11.69 26.58 0.53
C THR A 101 -10.93 27.80 1.03
N GLU A 102 -9.77 27.59 1.66
CA GLU A 102 -8.90 28.67 2.10
C GLU A 102 -7.45 28.39 1.71
N THR A 103 -7.14 28.31 0.41
CA THR A 103 -5.85 28.80 -0.13
C THR A 103 -5.86 29.01 -1.64
N CYS A 104 -6.97 29.53 -2.20
CA CYS A 104 -6.94 30.14 -3.54
C CYS A 104 -7.09 31.66 -3.42
N THR A 105 -6.10 32.30 -2.77
CA THR A 105 -5.84 33.74 -2.85
C THR A 105 -4.38 34.01 -2.45
N MET A 106 -3.47 33.95 -3.42
CA MET A 106 -2.53 35.02 -3.82
C MET A 106 -1.49 34.47 -4.81
#